data_AF-A0A6J4TJG1-F1
#
_entry.id   AF-A0A6J4TJG1-F1
#
_cell.length_a   1.000
_cell.length_b   1.000
_cell.length_c   1.000
_cell.angle_alpha   90.00
_cell.angle_beta   90.00
_cell.angle_gamma   90.00
#
_symmetry.space_group_name_H-M   'P 1'
#
loop_
_entity.id
_entity.type
_entity.pdbx_description
1 polymer ?
#
loop_
_entity_poly.entity_id
_entity_poly.type
_entity_poly.pdbx_seq_one_letter_code
_entity_poly.pdbx_strand_id
1 'polypeptide(L)'
;MQLIRIAGPTEPMRRLAEVDGLDFERTSARRLDGDRWQVSGYATDDALATLRERGLEIEAVVEPDALEEERDVLFTQLRAAQANEARE
;
A
#
# COMPACT_ATOMS: atom_id res chain seq x y z
N MET A 1 -1.57 -5.15 8.16
CA MET A 1 -2.13 -4.09 7.29
C MET A 1 -1.18 -3.88 6.14
N GLN A 2 -1.71 -3.61 4.94
CA GLN A 2 -0.92 -3.46 3.72
C GLN A 2 -1.22 -2.14 3.03
N LEU A 3 -0.18 -1.54 2.44
CA LEU A 3 -0.32 -0.31 1.68
C LEU A 3 -0.95 -0.60 0.32
N ILE A 4 -2.10 0.00 0.06
CA ILE A 4 -2.87 -0.17 -1.15
C ILE A 4 -3.18 1.17 -1.82
N ARG A 5 -3.42 1.10 -3.13
CA ARG A 5 -4.15 2.11 -3.90
C ARG A 5 -5.53 1.61 -4.21
N ILE A 6 -6.50 2.49 -4.01
CA ILE A 6 -7.91 2.24 -4.29
C ILE A 6 -8.34 3.22 -5.37
N ALA A 7 -8.95 2.73 -6.45
CA ALA A 7 -9.52 3.56 -7.50
C ALA A 7 -10.97 3.19 -7.78
N GLY A 8 -11.80 4.19 -8.06
CA GLY A 8 -13.21 3.96 -8.34
C GLY A 8 -14.01 5.25 -8.57
N PRO A 9 -15.33 5.14 -8.79
CA PRO A 9 -16.20 6.29 -9.00
C PRO A 9 -16.43 7.08 -7.70
N THR A 10 -16.82 8.35 -7.80
CA THR A 10 -16.94 9.28 -6.67
C THR A 10 -17.82 8.73 -5.54
N GLU A 11 -18.96 8.12 -5.86
CA GLU A 11 -19.94 7.72 -4.84
C GLU A 11 -19.42 6.59 -3.92
N PRO A 12 -18.89 5.46 -4.42
CA PRO A 12 -18.19 4.48 -3.58
C PRO A 12 -16.98 5.06 -2.84
N MET A 13 -16.20 5.93 -3.49
CA MET A 13 -15.00 6.55 -2.90
C MET A 13 -15.33 7.47 -1.71
N ARG A 14 -16.51 8.11 -1.70
CA ARG A 14 -16.99 8.91 -0.56
C ARG A 14 -17.29 8.08 0.68
N ARG A 15 -17.60 6.80 0.49
CA ARG A 15 -17.99 5.85 1.56
C ARG A 15 -16.84 4.98 2.04
N LEU A 16 -15.60 5.31 1.68
CA LEU A 16 -14.41 4.59 2.18
C LEU A 16 -14.27 4.69 3.70
N ALA A 17 -14.71 5.80 4.31
CA ALA A 17 -14.69 5.96 5.77
C ALA A 17 -15.65 5.00 6.51
N GLU A 18 -16.54 4.31 5.78
CA GLU A 18 -17.45 3.29 6.30
C GLU A 18 -16.84 1.86 6.20
N VAL A 19 -15.59 1.73 5.76
CA VAL A 19 -14.90 0.44 5.67
C VAL A 19 -14.05 0.25 6.92
N ASP A 20 -14.46 -0.68 7.77
CA ASP A 20 -13.68 -1.04 8.95
C ASP A 20 -12.33 -1.64 8.55
N GLY A 21 -11.25 -1.21 9.21
CA GLY A 21 -9.89 -1.67 8.92
C GLY A 21 -9.24 -1.00 7.70
N LEU A 22 -9.85 0.06 7.15
CA LEU A 22 -9.25 0.95 6.16
C LEU A 22 -8.81 2.26 6.81
N ASP A 23 -7.52 2.57 6.71
CA ASP A 23 -6.97 3.87 7.05
C ASP A 23 -6.47 4.56 5.76
N PHE A 24 -6.93 5.77 5.47
CA PHE A 24 -6.53 6.47 4.26
C PHE A 24 -6.45 7.97 4.50
N GLU A 25 -5.46 8.60 3.89
CA GLU A 25 -5.32 10.04 3.92
C GLU A 25 -6.11 10.68 2.78
N ARG A 26 -7.10 11.53 3.10
CA ARG A 26 -7.87 12.29 2.10
C ARG A 26 -7.00 13.21 1.24
N THR A 27 -5.87 13.68 1.77
CA THR A 27 -4.85 14.46 1.06
C THR A 27 -4.15 13.68 -0.05
N SER A 28 -4.16 12.34 0.01
CA SER A 28 -3.66 11.47 -1.06
C SER A 28 -4.63 11.32 -2.24
N ALA A 29 -5.84 11.86 -2.13
CA ALA A 29 -6.85 11.74 -3.17
C ALA A 29 -6.43 12.50 -4.44
N ARG A 30 -6.32 11.76 -5.55
CA ARG A 30 -6.19 12.34 -6.88
C ARG A 30 -7.36 11.96 -7.76
N ARG A 31 -7.77 12.88 -8.61
CA ARG A 31 -8.72 12.59 -9.68
C ARG A 31 -7.96 11.94 -10.84
N LEU A 32 -8.51 10.86 -11.39
CA LEU A 32 -8.00 10.25 -12.61
C LEU A 32 -8.71 10.93 -13.80
N ASP A 33 -9.77 10.30 -14.31
CA ASP A 33 -10.54 10.78 -15.46
C ASP A 33 -12.05 10.74 -15.16
N GLY A 34 -12.82 11.67 -15.72
CA GLY A 34 -14.28 11.68 -15.56
C GLY A 34 -14.69 11.76 -14.07
N ASP A 35 -15.48 10.77 -13.63
CA ASP A 35 -15.96 10.62 -12.24
C ASP A 35 -15.06 9.71 -11.38
N ARG A 36 -13.84 9.38 -11.84
CA ARG A 36 -12.95 8.44 -11.15
C ARG A 36 -11.94 9.15 -10.25
N TRP A 37 -11.75 8.56 -9.07
CA TRP A 37 -10.79 8.98 -8.06
C TRP A 37 -9.86 7.85 -7.69
N GLN A 38 -8.72 8.22 -7.13
CA GLN A 38 -7.76 7.30 -6.56
C GLN A 38 -7.27 7.84 -5.22
N VAL A 39 -7.14 6.97 -4.22
CA VAL A 39 -6.53 7.26 -2.91
C VAL A 39 -5.50 6.20 -2.57
N SER A 40 -4.57 6.53 -1.69
CA SER A 40 -3.67 5.54 -1.07
C SER A 40 -4.00 5.41 0.41
N GLY A 41 -3.87 4.20 0.94
CA GLY A 41 -4.18 3.91 2.33
C GLY A 41 -3.68 2.54 2.77
N TYR A 42 -3.84 2.24 4.05
CA TYR A 42 -3.56 0.95 4.65
C TYR A 42 -4.85 0.19 4.85
N ALA A 43 -4.88 -1.08 4.45
CA ALA A 43 -6.04 -1.95 4.62
C ALA A 43 -5.68 -3.25 5.34
N THR A 44 -6.64 -3.77 6.12
CA THR A 44 -6.69 -5.16 6.56
C THR A 44 -7.25 -6.07 5.46
N ASP A 45 -7.09 -7.39 5.58
CA ASP A 45 -7.61 -8.33 4.59
C ASP A 45 -9.13 -8.27 4.45
N ASP A 46 -9.84 -8.08 5.57
CA ASP A 46 -11.30 -7.90 5.61
C ASP A 46 -11.73 -6.61 4.90
N ALA A 47 -10.95 -5.52 5.06
CA ALA A 47 -11.20 -4.28 4.35
C ALA A 47 -11.04 -4.46 2.83
N LEU A 48 -10.03 -5.24 2.37
CA LEU A 48 -9.86 -5.53 0.95
C LEU A 48 -11.04 -6.30 0.38
N ALA A 49 -11.55 -7.29 1.10
CA ALA A 49 -12.73 -8.06 0.68
C ALA A 49 -13.93 -7.12 0.48
N THR A 50 -14.19 -6.27 1.47
CA THR A 50 -15.26 -5.26 1.43
C THR A 50 -15.10 -4.28 0.26
N LEU A 51 -13.87 -3.81 0.01
CA LEU A 51 -13.58 -2.88 -1.08
C LEU A 51 -13.81 -3.55 -2.46
N ARG A 52 -13.45 -4.82 -2.61
CA ARG A 52 -13.69 -5.60 -3.84
C ARG A 52 -15.17 -5.84 -4.08
N GLU A 53 -15.95 -6.15 -3.04
CA GLU A 53 -17.40 -6.29 -3.14
C GLU A 53 -18.10 -5.00 -3.58
N ARG A 54 -17.54 -3.85 -3.19
CA ARG A 54 -18.00 -2.52 -3.62
C ARG A 54 -17.59 -2.16 -5.06
N GLY A 55 -16.91 -3.07 -5.76
CA GLY A 55 -16.48 -2.88 -7.16
C GLY A 55 -15.35 -1.87 -7.32
N LEU A 56 -14.56 -1.64 -6.26
CA LEU A 56 -13.39 -0.77 -6.33
C LEU A 56 -12.18 -1.53 -6.87
N GLU A 57 -11.36 -0.84 -7.67
CA GLU A 57 -10.08 -1.37 -8.15
C GLU A 57 -9.04 -1.19 -7.04
N ILE A 58 -8.33 -2.27 -6.69
CA ILE A 58 -7.34 -2.27 -5.61
C ILE A 58 -6.00 -2.77 -6.16
N GLU A 59 -4.95 -2.02 -5.90
CA GLU A 59 -3.56 -2.35 -6.24
C GLU A 59 -2.73 -2.35 -4.96
N ALA A 60 -1.99 -3.43 -4.68
CA ALA A 60 -1.02 -3.44 -3.59
C ALA A 60 0.21 -2.63 -4.02
N VAL A 61 0.59 -1.63 -3.24
CA VAL A 61 1.74 -0.74 -3.56
C VAL A 61 3.05 -1.36 -3.08
N VAL A 62 2.99 -2.22 -2.07
CA VAL A 62 4.13 -3.03 -1.61
C VAL A 62 3.59 -4.41 -1.27
N GLU A 63 4.10 -5.44 -1.93
CA GLU A 63 3.89 -6.82 -1.49
C GLU A 63 4.75 -7.04 -0.24
N PRO A 64 4.19 -7.52 0.89
CA PRO A 64 4.93 -7.75 2.13
C PRO A 64 6.23 -8.55 1.95
N ASP A 65 6.23 -9.47 0.98
CA ASP A 65 7.36 -10.35 0.67
C ASP A 65 8.55 -9.59 0.04
N ALA A 66 8.29 -8.52 -0.71
CA ALA A 66 9.35 -7.73 -1.37
C ALA A 66 10.21 -6.94 -0.36
N LEU A 67 9.63 -6.57 0.79
CA LEU A 67 10.35 -5.85 1.85
C LEU A 67 11.31 -6.77 2.62
N GLU A 68 11.00 -8.07 2.75
CA GLU A 68 11.88 -9.01 3.44
C GLU A 68 13.12 -9.35 2.62
N GLU A 69 12.97 -9.56 1.31
CA GLU A 69 14.11 -9.80 0.42
C GLU A 69 15.05 -8.59 0.35
N GLU A 70 14.51 -7.37 0.24
CA GLU A 70 15.34 -6.17 0.14
C GLU A 70 16.08 -5.87 1.46
N ARG A 71 15.44 -6.15 2.61
CA ARG A 71 16.07 -6.09 3.94
C ARG A 71 17.26 -7.06 4.04
N ASP A 72 17.08 -8.29 3.59
CA ASP A 72 18.11 -9.33 3.72
C ASP A 72 19.32 -9.06 2.79
N VAL A 73 19.07 -8.51 1.60
CA VAL A 73 20.12 -8.02 0.70
C VAL A 73 20.92 -6.87 1.35
N LEU A 74 20.24 -5.88 1.91
CA LEU A 74 20.88 -4.74 2.57
C LEU A 74 21.71 -5.15 3.79
N PHE A 75 21.22 -6.06 4.64
CA PHE A 75 22.00 -6.56 5.78
C PHE A 75 23.21 -7.37 5.36
N THR A 76 23.10 -8.13 4.27
CA THR A 76 24.23 -8.88 3.71
C THR A 76 25.33 -7.93 3.21
N GLN A 77 24.94 -6.86 2.50
CA GLN A 77 25.88 -5.83 2.04
C GLN A 77 26.53 -5.07 3.19
N LEU A 78 25.78 -4.73 4.24
CA LEU A 78 26.30 -4.03 5.41
C LEU A 78 27.33 -4.88 6.18
N ARG A 79 27.07 -6.18 6.35
CA ARG A 79 28.03 -7.11 6.97
C ARG A 79 29.30 -7.26 6.13
N ALA A 80 29.18 -7.28 4.80
CA ALA A 80 30.33 -7.35 3.90
C ALA A 80 31.19 -6.09 3.97
N ALA A 81 30.58 -4.90 4.05
CA ALA A 81 31.28 -3.63 4.21
C ALA A 81 32.05 -3.57 5.54
N GLN A 82 31.41 -3.93 6.65
CA GLN A 82 32.04 -3.96 7.98
C GLN A 82 33.21 -4.96 8.08
N ALA A 83 33.10 -6.11 7.39
CA ALA A 83 34.17 -7.10 7.35
C ALA A 83 35.40 -6.66 6.54
N ASN A 84 35.23 -5.74 5.58
CA ASN A 84 36.33 -5.14 4.84
C ASN A 84 37.00 -4.01 5.64
N GLU A 85 36.22 -3.17 6.34
CA GLU A 85 36.79 -2.11 7.20
C GLU A 85 37.60 -2.66 8.39
N ALA A 86 37.25 -3.84 8.91
CA ALA A 86 38.01 -4.48 9.99
C ALA A 86 39.34 -5.12 9.55
N ARG A 87 39.64 -5.13 8.24
CA ARG A 87 40.85 -5.74 7.65
C ARG A 87 41.88 -4.70 7.18
N GLU A 88 41.54 -3.42 7.17
CA GLU A 88 42.46 -2.29 6.94
C GLU A 88 43.03 -1.75 8.26
#